data_AF-A0A5M8FT62-F1
#
_entry.id   AF-A0A5M8FT62-F1
#
_cell.length_a   1.000
_cell.length_b   1.000
_cell.length_c   1.000
_cell.angle_alpha   90.00
_cell.angle_beta   90.00
_cell.angle_gamma   90.00
#
_symmetry.space_group_name_H-M   'P 1'
#
loop_
_entity.id
_entity.type
_entity.pdbx_description
1 polymer ?
#
loop_
_entity_poly.entity_id
_entity_poly.type
_entity_poly.pdbx_seq_one_letter_code
_entity_poly.pdbx_strand_id
1 'polypeptide(L)'
;MFASRRLCRADRPKVAARGIVYIQADNPAIGLMAVVFAGMAEVSSNEITVYEGQHVDKGDQLGTFHFGGSTHLLIFRPGVELEFDLRGQIPGLDSRNIPVRAKLATVKPRP
;
A
#
# COMPACT_ATOMS: atom_id res chain seq x y z
N MET A 1 -10.73 0.16 -10.31
CA MET A 1 -9.52 0.12 -11.16
C MET A 1 -8.49 1.00 -10.48
N PHE A 2 -7.41 0.43 -9.94
CA PHE A 2 -6.24 1.19 -9.51
C PHE A 2 -5.27 1.08 -10.66
N ALA A 3 -5.09 2.17 -11.36
CA ALA A 3 -4.24 2.32 -12.52
C ALA A 3 -3.59 3.69 -12.27
N SER A 4 -2.31 3.93 -12.54
CA SER A 4 -1.64 5.16 -12.06
C SER A 4 -0.94 5.95 -13.14
N ARG A 5 -1.24 7.26 -13.24
CA ARG A 5 -0.52 8.21 -14.08
C ARG A 5 0.29 9.18 -13.23
N ARG A 6 1.58 8.91 -13.18
CA ARG A 6 2.72 9.80 -12.87
C ARG A 6 3.10 9.93 -11.39
N LEU A 7 4.39 9.67 -11.19
CA LEU A 7 5.27 9.91 -10.03
C LEU A 7 5.26 8.85 -8.91
N CYS A 8 6.27 7.95 -8.94
CA CYS A 8 6.66 7.08 -7.84
C CYS A 8 8.03 7.53 -7.34
N ARG A 9 8.09 8.40 -6.32
CA ARG A 9 9.37 8.85 -5.73
C ARG A 9 9.74 7.95 -4.54
N ALA A 10 10.90 7.31 -4.59
CA ALA A 10 11.39 6.42 -3.53
C ALA A 10 12.53 7.06 -2.73
N ASP A 11 12.28 7.43 -1.47
CA ASP A 11 13.29 7.97 -0.55
C ASP A 11 13.73 6.90 0.47
N ARG A 12 15.05 6.71 0.66
CA ARG A 12 15.64 5.79 1.68
C ARG A 12 16.22 6.56 2.88
N PRO A 13 15.61 6.52 4.08
CA PRO A 13 16.22 7.05 5.29
C PRO A 13 17.17 6.02 5.95
N LYS A 14 18.20 6.52 6.65
CA LYS A 14 19.40 5.77 7.07
C LYS A 14 19.27 4.85 8.30
N VAL A 15 18.13 4.76 9.00
CA VAL A 15 18.05 4.09 10.33
C VAL A 15 17.00 2.97 10.43
N ALA A 16 16.15 2.81 9.44
CA ALA A 16 15.31 1.63 9.23
C ALA A 16 14.96 1.65 7.75
N ALA A 17 15.02 0.52 7.05
CA ALA A 17 14.66 0.48 5.63
C ALA A 17 13.20 0.96 5.47
N ARG A 18 13.02 2.24 5.15
CA ARG A 18 11.72 2.83 4.84
C ARG A 18 11.72 3.15 3.36
N GLY A 19 10.87 2.48 2.61
CA GLY A 19 10.61 2.78 1.21
C GLY A 19 9.25 3.43 1.10
N ILE A 20 9.13 4.54 0.37
CA ILE A 20 7.84 5.17 0.10
C ILE A 20 7.59 5.07 -1.40
N VAL A 21 6.41 4.61 -1.79
CA VAL A 21 5.97 4.54 -3.19
C VAL A 21 4.71 5.38 -3.31
N TYR A 22 4.80 6.46 -4.06
CA TYR A 22 3.64 7.27 -4.41
C TYR A 22 2.96 6.68 -5.64
N ILE A 23 1.62 6.59 -5.58
CA ILE A 23 0.78 6.04 -6.66
C ILE A 23 -0.34 7.04 -6.90
N GLN A 24 -0.40 7.58 -8.12
CA GLN A 24 -1.45 8.49 -8.54
C GLN A 24 -2.59 7.71 -9.17
N ALA A 25 -3.58 7.27 -8.39
CA ALA A 25 -4.68 6.45 -8.92
C ALA A 25 -5.50 7.20 -10.01
N ASP A 26 -5.88 6.45 -11.03
CA ASP A 26 -6.70 6.83 -12.18
C ASP A 26 -8.16 6.99 -11.75
N ASN A 27 -8.54 6.38 -10.61
CA ASN A 27 -9.80 6.70 -9.95
C ASN A 27 -9.65 8.01 -9.15
N PRO A 28 -10.34 9.10 -9.56
CA PRO A 28 -10.23 10.40 -8.90
C PRO A 28 -10.78 10.43 -7.47
N ALA A 29 -11.60 9.45 -7.08
CA ALA A 29 -12.06 9.29 -5.70
C ALA A 29 -10.92 8.92 -4.74
N ILE A 30 -9.87 8.27 -5.25
CA ILE A 30 -8.68 7.88 -4.50
C ILE A 30 -7.58 8.93 -4.68
N GLY A 31 -7.30 9.27 -5.95
CA GLY A 31 -6.23 10.20 -6.30
C GLY A 31 -4.85 9.70 -5.84
N LEU A 32 -4.03 10.62 -5.33
CA LEU A 32 -2.69 10.29 -4.84
C LEU A 32 -2.75 9.51 -3.54
N MET A 33 -2.08 8.36 -3.51
CA MET A 33 -1.86 7.55 -2.32
C MET A 33 -0.37 7.22 -2.17
N ALA A 34 0.02 6.80 -0.96
CA ALA A 34 1.38 6.35 -0.69
C ALA A 34 1.38 4.96 -0.04
N VAL A 35 2.29 4.12 -0.47
CA VAL A 35 2.60 2.84 0.18
C VAL A 35 3.94 3.00 0.88
N VAL A 36 3.97 2.77 2.19
CA VAL A 36 5.19 2.85 2.99
C VAL A 36 5.59 1.44 3.39
N PHE A 37 6.75 1.01 2.94
CA PHE A 37 7.42 -0.22 3.35
C PHE A 37 8.26 0.09 4.58
N ALA A 38 7.93 -0.50 5.73
CA ALA A 38 8.68 -0.34 6.97
C ALA A 38 9.34 -1.68 7.34
N GLY A 39 10.66 -1.74 7.14
CA GLY A 39 11.48 -2.88 7.54
C GLY A 39 12.02 -2.76 8.96
N MET A 40 12.32 -3.91 9.59
CA MET A 40 13.03 -3.99 10.86
C MET A 40 14.51 -3.64 10.65
N ALA A 41 15.05 -2.79 11.54
CA ALA A 41 16.30 -2.03 11.32
C ALA A 41 17.57 -2.85 11.06
N GLU A 42 17.62 -4.14 11.44
CA GLU A 42 18.88 -4.89 11.46
C GLU A 42 19.00 -6.01 10.41
N VAL A 43 17.91 -6.53 9.82
CA VAL A 43 17.98 -7.73 8.94
C VAL A 43 17.05 -7.68 7.72
N SER A 44 16.33 -6.58 7.47
CA SER A 44 15.39 -6.53 6.34
C SER A 44 15.94 -5.72 5.16
N SER A 45 16.21 -6.37 4.04
CA SER A 45 16.37 -5.69 2.75
C SER A 45 14.99 -5.50 2.12
N ASN A 46 14.56 -4.25 1.95
CA ASN A 46 13.37 -3.94 1.16
C ASN A 46 13.83 -3.70 -0.28
N GLU A 47 13.36 -4.51 -1.20
CA GLU A 47 13.58 -4.31 -2.63
C GLU A 47 12.31 -3.73 -3.24
N ILE A 48 12.35 -2.44 -3.61
CA ILE A 48 11.29 -1.82 -4.41
C ILE A 48 11.56 -2.18 -5.87
N THR A 49 10.63 -2.89 -6.50
CA THR A 49 10.76 -3.34 -7.90
C THR A 49 10.12 -2.39 -8.90
N VAL A 50 9.38 -1.37 -8.41
CA VAL A 50 8.73 -0.37 -9.25
C VAL A 50 9.58 0.87 -9.46
N TYR A 51 9.39 1.54 -10.59
CA TYR A 51 10.12 2.75 -10.96
C TYR A 51 9.19 3.92 -11.31
N GLU A 52 9.76 5.14 -11.35
CA GLU A 52 8.98 6.35 -11.63
C GLU A 52 8.33 6.27 -13.02
N GLY A 53 7.02 6.54 -13.08
CA GLY A 53 6.28 6.53 -14.34
C GLY A 53 5.78 5.15 -14.78
N GLN A 54 6.16 4.08 -14.08
CA GLN A 54 5.58 2.76 -14.29
C GLN A 54 4.08 2.78 -13.97
N HIS A 55 3.28 2.22 -14.88
CA HIS A 55 1.89 1.92 -14.63
C HIS A 55 1.80 0.55 -13.95
N VAL A 56 0.99 0.47 -12.89
CA VAL A 56 0.77 -0.75 -12.11
C VAL A 56 -0.72 -0.98 -11.94
N ASP A 57 -1.13 -2.23 -12.05
CA ASP A 57 -2.50 -2.68 -11.83
C ASP A 57 -2.69 -3.22 -10.40
N LYS A 58 -3.96 -3.30 -9.99
CA LYS A 58 -4.31 -3.84 -8.66
C LYS A 58 -3.85 -5.31 -8.55
N GLY A 59 -2.92 -5.55 -7.63
CA GLY A 59 -2.40 -6.89 -7.34
C GLY A 59 -1.01 -7.16 -7.92
N ASP A 60 -0.45 -6.17 -8.63
CA ASP A 60 0.93 -6.18 -9.09
C ASP A 60 1.91 -6.05 -7.93
N GLN A 61 3.10 -6.61 -8.14
CA GLN A 61 4.17 -6.57 -7.16
C GLN A 61 4.82 -5.17 -7.16
N LEU A 62 4.80 -4.53 -5.99
CA LEU A 62 5.47 -3.24 -5.77
C LEU A 62 6.90 -3.41 -5.25
N GLY A 63 7.16 -4.54 -4.59
CA GLY A 63 8.45 -4.85 -3.99
C GLY A 63 8.38 -6.10 -3.13
N THR A 64 9.53 -6.50 -2.61
CA THR A 64 9.71 -7.68 -1.77
C THR A 64 10.45 -7.31 -0.50
N PHE A 65 9.99 -7.85 0.62
CA PHE A 65 10.74 -7.86 1.86
C PHE A 65 11.61 -9.11 1.89
N HIS A 66 12.91 -8.92 1.97
CA HIS A 66 13.85 -10.00 2.22
C HIS A 66 14.01 -10.10 3.74
N PHE A 67 13.79 -11.30 4.28
CA PHE A 67 13.71 -11.62 5.72
C PHE A 67 12.45 -11.08 6.46
N GLY A 68 11.78 -11.97 7.18
CA GLY A 68 10.47 -11.73 7.82
C GLY A 68 10.50 -10.65 8.92
N GLY A 69 9.34 -10.03 9.17
CA GLY A 69 9.18 -8.94 10.14
C GLY A 69 8.79 -7.59 9.52
N SER A 70 8.21 -7.60 8.32
CA SER A 70 7.90 -6.40 7.56
C SER A 70 6.49 -5.87 7.80
N THR A 71 6.39 -4.56 8.02
CA THR A 71 5.11 -3.84 8.04
C THR A 71 4.98 -3.00 6.78
N HIS A 72 3.77 -2.91 6.24
CA HIS A 72 3.47 -1.97 5.16
C HIS A 72 2.25 -1.14 5.54
N LEU A 73 2.25 0.12 5.14
CA LEU A 73 1.18 1.07 5.40
C LEU A 73 0.64 1.59 4.08
N LEU A 74 -0.68 1.69 3.95
CA LEU A 74 -1.34 2.42 2.86
C LEU A 74 -1.85 3.74 3.42
N ILE A 75 -1.46 4.84 2.78
CA ILE A 75 -1.81 6.21 3.18
C ILE A 75 -2.62 6.85 2.06
N PHE A 76 -3.77 7.41 2.40
CA PHE A 76 -4.67 8.10 1.48
C PHE A 76 -4.75 9.59 1.83
N ARG A 77 -5.08 10.43 0.85
CA ARG A 77 -5.30 11.86 1.09
C ARG A 77 -6.52 12.11 2.00
N PRO A 78 -6.54 13.23 2.74
CA PRO A 78 -7.74 13.68 3.45
C PRO A 78 -8.94 13.73 2.50
N GLY A 79 -10.09 13.23 2.95
CA GLY A 79 -11.33 13.17 2.16
C GLY A 79 -11.49 11.90 1.32
N VAL A 80 -10.54 10.96 1.34
CA VAL A 80 -10.75 9.61 0.81
C VAL A 80 -11.46 8.78 1.88
N GLU A 81 -12.71 8.42 1.64
CA GLU A 81 -13.48 7.54 2.52
C GLU A 81 -13.43 6.10 2.01
N LEU A 82 -13.01 5.18 2.88
CA LEU A 82 -12.96 3.75 2.60
C LEU A 82 -14.00 3.00 3.43
N GLU A 83 -14.81 2.20 2.76
CA GLU A 83 -15.68 1.22 3.38
C GLU A 83 -14.97 -0.14 3.41
N PHE A 84 -14.55 -0.56 4.60
CA PHE A 84 -13.80 -1.80 4.79
C PHE A 84 -14.72 -3.02 4.79
N ASP A 85 -14.34 -4.04 4.03
CA ASP A 85 -14.97 -5.35 4.03
C ASP A 85 -14.18 -6.27 4.96
N LEU A 86 -14.59 -6.26 6.24
CA LEU A 86 -14.00 -7.12 7.27
C LEU A 86 -14.70 -8.49 7.34
N ARG A 87 -15.55 -8.85 6.36
CA ARG A 87 -16.25 -10.15 6.32
C ARG A 87 -17.05 -10.47 7.59
N GLY A 88 -17.62 -9.43 8.20
CA GLY A 88 -18.40 -9.54 9.44
C GLY A 88 -17.56 -9.72 10.71
N GLN A 89 -16.23 -9.64 10.64
CA GLN A 89 -15.37 -9.75 11.82
C GLN A 89 -15.00 -8.37 12.38
N ILE A 90 -14.89 -8.28 13.71
CA ILE A 90 -14.39 -7.10 14.41
C ILE A 90 -12.88 -7.30 14.60
N PRO A 91 -12.02 -6.33 14.20
CA PRO A 91 -10.58 -6.45 14.39
C PRO A 91 -10.24 -6.65 15.88
N GLY A 92 -9.46 -7.69 16.17
CA GLY A 92 -9.14 -8.11 17.53
C GLY A 92 -8.32 -9.40 17.54
N LEU A 93 -8.04 -9.91 18.74
CA LEU A 93 -7.22 -11.13 18.91
C LEU A 93 -7.85 -12.37 18.24
N ASP A 94 -9.18 -12.41 18.16
CA ASP A 94 -9.93 -13.53 17.55
C ASP A 94 -10.21 -13.36 16.05
N SER A 95 -9.57 -12.38 15.40
CA SER A 95 -9.73 -12.13 13.97
C SER A 95 -9.15 -13.28 13.13
N ARG A 96 -9.82 -13.59 12.02
CA ARG A 96 -9.34 -14.59 11.05
C ARG A 96 -8.57 -13.92 9.92
N ASN A 97 -7.62 -14.66 9.36
CA ASN A 97 -6.85 -14.20 8.21
C ASN A 97 -7.76 -13.96 7.01
N ILE A 98 -7.67 -12.76 6.43
CA ILE A 98 -8.29 -12.47 5.15
C ILE A 98 -7.36 -12.99 4.04
N PRO A 99 -7.85 -13.76 3.04
CA PRO A 99 -7.00 -14.28 1.98
C PRO A 99 -6.24 -13.20 1.22
N VAL A 100 -5.02 -13.52 0.77
CA VAL A 100 -4.24 -12.63 -0.10
C VAL A 100 -5.04 -12.34 -1.37
N ARG A 101 -5.00 -11.08 -1.84
CA ARG A 101 -5.79 -10.55 -2.97
C ARG A 101 -7.31 -10.48 -2.76
N ALA A 102 -7.82 -10.79 -1.57
CA ALA A 102 -9.21 -10.50 -1.24
C ALA A 102 -9.52 -8.99 -1.31
N LYS A 103 -10.80 -8.66 -1.51
CA LYS A 103 -11.30 -7.30 -1.32
C LYS A 103 -11.16 -6.93 0.16
N LEU A 104 -10.49 -5.81 0.44
CA LEU A 104 -10.32 -5.26 1.79
C LEU A 104 -11.18 -4.01 2.02
N ALA A 105 -11.36 -3.18 0.99
CA ALA A 105 -12.15 -1.97 1.09
C ALA A 105 -12.66 -1.51 -0.29
N THR A 106 -13.70 -0.68 -0.27
CA THR A 106 -14.22 0.08 -1.42
C THR A 106 -14.08 1.56 -1.11
N VAL A 107 -13.61 2.36 -2.07
CA VAL A 107 -13.66 3.82 -1.93
C VAL A 107 -15.09 4.30 -2.16
N LYS A 108 -15.59 5.17 -1.28
CA LYS A 108 -16.87 5.84 -1.51
C LYS A 108 -16.71 6.92 -2.58
N PRO A 109 -17.70 7.10 -3.47
CA PRO A 109 -17.71 8.24 -4.39
C PRO A 109 -17.66 9.53 -3.58
N ARG A 110 -16.89 10.51 -4.05
CA ARG A 110 -16.99 11.87 -3.51
C ARG A 110 -18.37 12.42 -3.90
N PRO A 111 -19.13 13.03 -2.97
CA PRO A 111 -20.39 13.70 -3.31
C PRO A 111 -20.17 14.86 -4.30
#